data_AF-X1SW08-F1
#
_entry.id   AF-X1SW08-F1
#
_cell.length_a   1.000
_cell.length_b   1.000
_cell.length_c   1.000
_cell.angle_alpha   90.00
_cell.angle_beta   90.00
_cell.angle_gamma   90.00
#
_symmetry.space_group_name_H-M   'P 1'
#
loop_
_entity.id
_entity.type
_entity.pdbx_description
1 polymer ?
#
loop_
_entity_poly.entity_id
_entity_poly.type
_entity_poly.pdbx_seq_one_letter_code
_entity_poly.pdbx_strand_id
1 'polypeptide(L)' 'VSGQIIRSFNLASGVLPLASAVIWNGTDDSGNVLPPGVYFCRLRVNNEELTTKMIKLIE' A
#
# COMPACT_ATOMS: atom_id res chain seq x y z
N VAL A 1 10.90 5.48 14.31
CA VAL A 1 9.75 4.75 13.70
C VAL A 1 10.32 3.80 12.67
N SER A 2 10.09 2.48 12.79
CA SER A 2 10.94 1.45 12.16
C SER A 2 10.75 1.22 10.65
N GLY A 3 9.91 1.99 9.95
CA GLY A 3 9.79 1.92 8.47
C GLY A 3 9.42 0.53 7.94
N GLN A 4 8.82 -0.33 8.77
CA GLN A 4 8.48 -1.71 8.42
C GLN A 4 7.47 -1.73 7.27
N ILE A 5 7.78 -2.51 6.23
CA ILE A 5 6.85 -2.79 5.14
C ILE A 5 5.84 -3.81 5.68
N ILE A 6 4.57 -3.42 5.71
CA ILE A 6 3.45 -4.22 6.23
C ILE A 6 2.61 -4.85 5.11
N ARG A 7 2.68 -4.29 3.90
CA ARG A 7 1.87 -4.68 2.75
C ARG A 7 2.62 -4.36 1.47
N SER A 8 2.58 -5.28 0.49
CA SER A 8 3.15 -5.06 -0.84
C SER A 8 2.18 -5.45 -1.96
N PHE A 9 2.11 -4.64 -3.01
CA PHE A 9 1.29 -4.91 -4.19
C PHE A 9 2.21 -4.98 -5.41
N ASN A 10 2.23 -6.12 -6.11
CA ASN A 10 2.91 -6.25 -7.39
C ASN A 10 1.90 -6.04 -8.53
N LEU A 11 2.02 -4.92 -9.24
CA LEU A 11 1.10 -4.50 -10.30
C LEU A 11 1.62 -4.81 -11.71
N ALA A 12 2.77 -5.49 -11.83
CA ALA A 12 3.33 -5.87 -13.11
C ALA A 12 2.46 -6.98 -13.75
N SER A 13 1.47 -6.59 -14.54
CA SER A 13 0.71 -7.50 -15.40
C SER A 13 1.34 -7.53 -16.79
N GLY A 14 1.79 -8.71 -17.23
CA GLY A 14 2.39 -8.89 -18.56
C GLY A 14 1.37 -8.98 -19.71
N VAL A 15 0.05 -8.99 -19.45
CA VAL A 15 -0.93 -9.36 -20.50
C VAL A 15 -2.25 -8.57 -20.48
N LEU A 16 -2.62 -7.86 -19.40
CA LEU A 16 -3.94 -7.22 -19.32
C LEU A 16 -3.92 -5.82 -18.69
N PRO A 17 -4.88 -4.94 -19.03
CA PRO A 17 -4.82 -3.51 -18.77
C PRO A 17 -4.59 -3.25 -17.27
N LEU A 18 -3.60 -2.40 -17.02
CA LEU A 18 -3.19 -1.80 -15.76
C LEU A 18 -4.32 -1.79 -14.73
N ALA A 19 -4.11 -2.43 -13.58
CA ALA A 19 -4.96 -2.21 -12.42
C ALA A 19 -5.10 -0.70 -12.21
N SER A 20 -6.31 -0.16 -12.45
CA SER A 20 -6.56 1.28 -12.45
C SER A 20 -6.57 1.87 -11.04
N ALA A 21 -6.68 1.02 -10.03
CA ALA A 21 -6.62 1.39 -8.62
C ALA A 21 -6.04 0.24 -7.78
N VAL A 22 -5.34 0.62 -6.72
CA VAL A 22 -4.92 -0.27 -5.63
C VAL A 22 -5.61 0.21 -4.36
N ILE A 23 -6.27 -0.71 -3.66
CA ILE A 23 -6.97 -0.42 -2.41
C ILE A 23 -6.29 -1.19 -1.29
N TRP A 24 -5.89 -0.46 -0.25
CA TRP A 24 -5.44 -1.06 1.00
C TRP A 24 -6.58 -1.03 2.02
N ASN A 25 -6.99 -2.21 2.47
CA ASN A 25 -8.10 -2.42 3.40
C ASN A 25 -7.69 -2.36 4.87
N GLY A 26 -6.49 -1.85 5.19
CA GLY A 26 -6.02 -1.74 6.57
C GLY A 26 -5.48 -3.04 7.17
N THR A 27 -5.17 -4.07 6.36
CA THR A 27 -4.56 -5.32 6.81
C THR A 27 -3.11 -5.47 6.34
N ASP A 28 -2.30 -6.26 7.05
CA ASP A 28 -1.00 -6.70 6.55
C ASP A 28 -1.12 -7.79 5.47
N ASP A 29 0.01 -8.29 4.97
CA ASP A 29 0.08 -9.37 3.98
C ASP A 29 -0.41 -10.74 4.52
N SER A 30 -0.48 -10.92 5.84
CA SER A 30 -1.05 -12.11 6.50
C SER A 30 -2.56 -11.99 6.75
N GLY A 31 -3.16 -10.85 6.40
CA GLY A 31 -4.58 -10.58 6.63
C GLY A 31 -4.91 -10.08 8.05
N ASN A 32 -3.91 -9.79 8.88
CA ASN A 32 -4.16 -9.24 10.21
C ASN A 32 -4.58 -7.77 10.11
N VAL A 33 -5.62 -7.40 10.84
CA VAL A 33 -6.08 -6.01 10.94
C VAL A 33 -5.04 -5.19 11.69
N LEU A 34 -4.65 -4.06 11.11
CA LEU A 34 -3.68 -3.17 11.71
C LEU A 34 -4.36 -2.08 12.56
N PRO A 35 -3.68 -1.58 13.61
CA PRO A 35 -4.21 -0.51 14.46
C PRO A 35 -4.61 0.76 13.68
N PRO A 36 -5.49 1.61 14.23
CA PRO A 36 -5.66 2.96 13.71
C PRO A 36 -4.34 3.74 13.81
N GLY A 37 -4.07 4.63 12.86
CA GLY A 37 -2.84 5.39 12.86
C GLY A 37 -2.44 5.98 11.52
N VAL A 38 -1.22 6.54 11.50
CA VAL A 38 -0.59 7.09 10.31
C VAL A 38 0.21 6.01 9.60
N TYR A 39 -0.03 5.88 8.32
CA TYR A 39 0.68 4.99 7.41
C TYR A 39 1.25 5.78 6.23
N PHE A 40 2.22 5.19 5.55
CA PHE A 40 2.79 5.77 4.33
C PHE A 40 2.68 4.75 3.20
N CYS A 41 2.10 5.18 2.08
CA CYS A 41 2.14 4.43 0.83
C CYS A 41 3.32 4.93 0.01
N ARG A 42 4.16 4.01 -0.46
CA ARG A 42 5.24 4.30 -1.38
C ARG A 42 4.92 3.62 -2.72
N LEU A 43 4.67 4.43 -3.74
CA LEU A 43 4.44 3.98 -5.11
C LEU A 43 5.71 4.19 -5.92
N ARG A 44 6.13 3.16 -6.67
CA ARG A 44 7.26 3.22 -7.60
C ARG A 44 6.79 2.86 -8.99
N VAL A 45 7.10 3.72 -9.96
CA VAL A 45 6.81 3.51 -11.37
C VAL A 45 8.07 3.85 -12.15
N ASN A 46 8.69 2.85 -12.78
CA ASN A 46 9.98 3.01 -13.45
C ASN A 46 11.02 3.66 -12.53
N ASN A 47 11.45 4.89 -12.85
CA ASN A 47 12.44 5.66 -12.10
C ASN A 47 11.82 6.71 -11.16
N GLU A 48 10.49 6.76 -11.07
CA GLU A 48 9.74 7.70 -10.24
C GLU A 48 9.29 7.03 -8.93
N GLU A 49 9.36 7.78 -7.83
CA GLU A 49 8.87 7.36 -6.52
C GLU A 49 7.97 8.46 -5.94
N LEU A 50 6.80 8.07 -5.46
CA LEU A 50 5.86 8.93 -4.75
C LEU A 50 5.59 8.34 -3.37
N THR A 51 5.65 9.17 -2.34
CA THR A 51 5.25 8.78 -0.97
C THR A 51 4.06 9.62 -0.52
N THR A 52 2.98 8.96 -0.12
CA THR A 52 1.74 9.60 0.33
C THR A 52 1.41 9.16 1.76
N LYS A 53 1.07 10.12 2.62
CA LYS A 53 0.57 9.85 3.97
C LYS A 53 -0.89 9.37 3.91
N MET A 54 -1.18 8.30 4.64
CA MET A 54 -2.52 7.73 4.80
C MET A 54 -2.90 7.74 6.27
N ILE A 55 -4.20 7.88 6.57
CA ILE A 55 -4.73 7.85 7.93
C ILE A 55 -5.77 6.73 7.99
N LYS A 56 -5.53 5.73 8.83
CA LYS A 56 -6.52 4.71 9.19
C LYS A 56 -7.25 5.17 10.43
N LEU A 57 -8.55 5.42 10.28
CA LEU A 57 -9.43 5.76 11.39
C LEU A 57 -9.94 4.48 12.09
N ILE A 58 -10.47 4.67 13.30
CA ILE A 58 -11.27 3.65 13.98
C ILE A 58 -12.64 3.66 13.29
N GLU A 59 -13.16 2.50 12.94
CA GLU A 59 -14.55 2.34 12.49
C GLU A 59 -15.51 2.38 13.68
#